data_AF-A0A317ERM4-F1
#
_entry.id   AF-A0A317ERM4-F1
#
_cell.length_a   1.000
_cell.length_b   1.000
_cell.length_c   1.000
_cell.angle_alpha   90.00
_cell.angle_beta   90.00
_cell.angle_gamma   90.00
#
_symmetry.space_group_name_H-M   'P 1'
#
loop_
_entity.id
_entity.type
_entity.pdbx_description
1 polymer ?
#
loop_
_entity_poly.entity_id
_entity_poly.type
_entity_poly.pdbx_seq_one_letter_code
_entity_poly.pdbx_strand_id
1 'polypeptide(L)' 'MQDKKRSITPQKAIEILNNHGTTVTFEEAKIILDFMYNFAILSVNQLVKNKYSNSDGSKKYS' A
#
# COMPACT_ATOMS: atom_id res chain seq x y z
N MET A 1 6.60 -1.25 -19.51
CA MET A 1 6.42 -1.10 -18.05
C MET A 1 5.01 -1.58 -17.75
N GLN A 2 4.82 -2.66 -17.00
CA GLN A 2 3.51 -3.27 -16.83
C GLN A 2 2.66 -2.42 -15.89
N ASP A 3 1.57 -1.84 -16.41
CA ASP A 3 0.47 -1.23 -15.66
C ASP A 3 -0.21 -2.29 -14.78
N LYS A 4 0.39 -2.62 -13.64
CA LYS A 4 -0.36 -3.24 -12.54
C LYS A 4 -1.47 -2.24 -12.21
N LYS A 5 -2.73 -2.57 -12.56
CA LYS A 5 -3.94 -1.75 -12.38
C LYS A 5 -3.89 -0.92 -11.09
N ARG A 6 -3.32 0.28 -11.18
CA ARG A 6 -3.35 1.26 -10.10
C ARG A 6 -4.80 1.74 -10.05
N SER A 7 -5.47 1.49 -8.94
CA SER A 7 -6.89 1.86 -8.77
C SER A 7 -7.06 3.38 -8.71
N ILE A 8 -6.04 4.09 -8.23
CA ILE A 8 -5.99 5.55 -8.11
C ILE A 8 -4.92 6.11 -9.05
N THR A 9 -5.27 7.15 -9.82
CA THR A 9 -4.36 7.95 -10.66
C THR A 9 -3.78 9.13 -9.88
N PRO A 10 -2.66 9.74 -10.34
CA PRO A 10 -2.13 10.94 -9.69
C PRO A 10 -3.13 12.11 -9.66
N GLN A 11 -3.93 12.29 -10.71
CA GLN A 11 -4.99 13.31 -10.73
C GLN A 11 -6.03 13.07 -9.64
N LYS A 12 -6.42 11.80 -9.44
CA LYS A 12 -7.36 11.44 -8.39
C LYS A 12 -6.76 11.61 -7.00
N ALA A 13 -5.46 11.35 -6.84
CA ALA A 13 -4.75 11.60 -5.59
C ALA A 13 -4.73 13.10 -5.24
N ILE A 14 -4.51 13.99 -6.22
CA ILE A 14 -4.61 15.45 -6.01
C ILE A 14 -6.02 15.83 -5.53
N GLU A 15 -7.07 15.34 -6.19
CA GLU A 15 -8.45 15.63 -5.81
C GLU A 15 -8.74 15.21 -4.37
N ILE A 16 -8.36 13.97 -3.99
CA ILE A 16 -8.55 13.45 -2.64
C ILE A 16 -7.80 14.31 -1.61
N LEU A 17 -6.50 14.55 -1.84
CA LEU A 17 -5.67 15.32 -0.91
C LEU A 17 -6.20 16.75 -0.75
N ASN A 18 -6.63 17.37 -1.85
CA ASN A 18 -7.19 18.72 -1.82
C ASN A 18 -8.50 18.79 -1.06
N ASN A 19 -9.37 17.78 -1.20
CA ASN A 19 -10.62 17.68 -0.42
C ASN A 19 -10.36 17.55 1.10
N HIS A 20 -9.17 17.11 1.50
CA HIS A 20 -8.72 17.04 2.89
C HIS A 20 -7.80 18.21 3.29
N GLY A 21 -7.74 19.28 2.49
CA GLY A 21 -6.97 20.49 2.81
C GLY A 21 -5.48 20.39 2.51
N THR A 22 -5.04 19.37 1.77
CA THR A 22 -3.64 19.20 1.36
C THR A 22 -3.51 19.41 -0.15
N THR A 23 -3.04 20.59 -0.55
CA THR A 23 -2.79 20.88 -1.96
C THR A 23 -1.40 20.39 -2.37
N VAL A 24 -1.34 19.59 -3.43
CA VAL A 24 -0.09 19.04 -3.96
C VAL A 24 -0.04 19.18 -5.49
N THR A 25 1.16 19.27 -6.03
CA THR A 25 1.41 19.24 -7.47
C THR A 25 1.26 17.82 -8.04
N PHE A 26 1.23 17.72 -9.37
CA PHE A 26 1.17 16.43 -10.06
C PHE A 26 2.39 15.54 -9.79
N GLU A 27 3.59 16.12 -9.70
CA GLU A 27 4.83 15.41 -9.39
C GLU A 27 4.81 14.88 -7.94
N GLU A 28 4.40 15.72 -6.98
CA GLU A 28 4.26 15.30 -5.58
C GLU A 28 3.19 14.21 -5.42
N ALA A 29 2.07 14.31 -6.13
CA ALA A 29 1.03 13.29 -6.14
C ALA A 29 1.54 11.94 -6.67
N LYS A 30 2.42 11.91 -7.67
CA LYS A 30 3.07 10.66 -8.12
C LYS A 30 3.92 10.05 -7.02
N ILE A 31 4.75 10.85 -6.34
CA ILE A 31 5.65 10.41 -5.27
C ILE A 31 4.84 9.83 -4.11
N ILE A 32 3.80 10.54 -3.68
CA ILE A 32 2.89 10.11 -2.61
C ILE A 32 2.22 8.79 -2.99
N LEU A 33 1.70 8.70 -4.22
CA LEU A 33 1.01 7.52 -4.70
C LEU A 33 1.94 6.30 -4.77
N ASP A 34 3.16 6.47 -5.27
CA ASP A 34 4.17 5.41 -5.31
C ASP A 34 4.54 4.93 -3.91
N PHE A 35 4.74 5.85 -2.96
CA PHE A 35 4.97 5.52 -1.56
C PHE A 35 3.80 4.72 -0.96
N MET A 36 2.56 5.17 -1.19
CA MET A 36 1.35 4.51 -0.68
C MET A 36 1.17 3.09 -1.23
N TYR A 37 1.45 2.86 -2.51
CA TYR A 37 1.39 1.49 -3.07
C TYR A 37 2.45 0.58 -2.45
N ASN A 38 3.67 1.07 -2.28
CA ASN A 38 4.73 0.30 -1.62
C ASN A 38 4.36 -0.02 -0.17
N PHE A 39 3.84 0.97 0.55
CA PHE A 39 3.39 0.79 1.92
C PHE A 39 2.26 -0.25 2.01
N ALA A 40 1.23 -0.16 1.17
CA ALA A 40 0.11 -1.10 1.16
C ALA A 40 0.58 -2.55 0.94
N ILE A 41 1.50 -2.78 -0.01
CA ILE A 41 2.08 -4.10 -0.26
C ILE A 41 2.80 -4.61 1.00
N LEU A 42 3.62 -3.77 1.63
CA LEU A 42 4.35 -4.14 2.84
C LEU A 42 3.40 -4.46 4.00
N SER A 43 2.35 -3.66 4.20
CA SER A 43 1.34 -3.88 5.25
C SER A 43 0.58 -5.19 5.05
N VAL A 44 0.16 -5.49 3.82
CA VAL A 44 -0.51 -6.76 3.49
C VAL A 44 0.43 -7.94 3.72
N ASN A 45 1.68 -7.85 3.26
CA ASN A 45 2.68 -8.90 3.46
C ASN A 45 2.95 -9.17 4.95
N GLN A 46 3.04 -8.11 5.77
CA GLN A 46 3.19 -8.24 7.22
C GLN A 46 1.96 -8.90 7.85
N LEU A 47 0.75 -8.46 7.49
CA LEU A 47 -0.49 -9.03 7.99
C LEU A 47 -0.60 -10.53 7.64
N VAL A 48 -0.31 -10.88 6.40
CA VAL A 48 -0.32 -12.26 5.91
C VAL A 48 0.73 -13.10 6.66
N LYS A 49 1.98 -12.63 6.71
CA LYS A 49 3.06 -13.35 7.43
C LYS A 49 2.69 -13.61 8.89
N ASN A 50 2.13 -12.62 9.58
CA ASN A 50 1.73 -12.77 10.99
C ASN A 50 0.56 -13.76 11.18
N LYS A 51 -0.36 -13.83 10.21
CA LYS A 51 -1.48 -14.79 10.23
C LYS A 51 -1.02 -16.23 9.99
N TYR A 52 -0.02 -16.45 9.16
CA TYR A 52 0.51 -17.79 8.85
C TYR A 52 1.64 -18.25 9.79
N SER A 53 2.30 -17.34 10.53
CA SER A 53 3.29 -17.70 11.55
C SER A 53 2.67 -18.16 12.88
N ASN A 54 1.40 -17.84 13.14
CA ASN A 54 0.68 -18.29 14.34
C ASN A 54 -0.05 -19.64 14.16
N SER A 55 0.03 -20.26 12.99
CA SER A 55 -0.59 -21.56 12.69
C SER A 55 0.38 -22.74 12.64
N ASP A 56 1.68 -22.53 12.89
CA ASP A 56 2.68 -23.61 12.92
C ASP A 56 3.40 -23.67 14.28
N GLY A 57 2.62 -23.93 15.33
CA GLY A 57 3.09 -24.05 16.72
C GLY A 57 2.67 -25.35 17.42
N SER A 58 2.20 -26.36 16.68
CA SER A 58 1.87 -27.65 17.28
C SER A 58 2.19 -28.81 16.34
N LYS A 59 3.47 -29.08 16.13
CA LYS A 59 3.98 -30.45 16.08
C LYS A 59 5.50 -30.49 16.13
N LYS A 60 5.98 -31.52 16.82
CA LYS A 60 7.35 -32.04 16.97
C LYS A 60 8.07 -31.40 18.17
N TYR A 61 8.43 -32.13 19.22
CA TYR A 61 8.95 -33.50 19.26
C TYR A 61 8.44 -34.29 20.48
N SER A 62 8.18 -35.57 20.26
CA SER A 62 8.12 -36.63 21.28
C SER A 62 9.49 -37.26 21.41
#